data_AF-A0A8H7NRD1-F1
#
_entry.id   AF-A0A8H7NRD1-F1
#
_cell.length_a   1.000
_cell.length_b   1.000
_cell.length_c   1.000
_cell.angle_alpha   90.00
_cell.angle_beta   90.00
_cell.angle_gamma   90.00
#
_symmetry.space_group_name_H-M   'P 1'
#
loop_
_entity.id
_entity.type
_entity.pdbx_description
1 polymer ?
#
loop_
_entity_poly.entity_id
_entity_poly.type
_entity_poly.pdbx_seq_one_letter_code
_entity_poly.pdbx_strand_id
1 'polypeptide(L)' 'MWRIEVFFEWQGQWWLQQVNHDSSLTDEHREGLNAYALCQAQLRITMRDRCKHLGHDIP' A
#
# COMPACT_ATOMS: atom_id res chain seq x y z
N MET A 1 -2.39 -3.54 -18.70
CA MET A 1 -2.78 -3.00 -17.38
C MET A 1 -2.55 -3.99 -16.24
N TRP A 2 -3.01 -5.23 -16.35
CA TRP A 2 -2.96 -6.27 -15.30
C TRP A 2 -1.66 -6.40 -14.48
N ARG A 3 -0.47 -6.42 -15.14
CA ARG A 3 0.82 -6.54 -14.41
C ARG A 3 1.06 -5.38 -13.43
N ILE A 4 0.59 -4.18 -13.76
CA ILE A 4 0.71 -2.98 -12.92
C ILE A 4 -0.25 -3.06 -11.73
N GLU A 5 -1.45 -3.57 -11.95
CA GLU A 5 -2.43 -3.77 -10.88
C GLU A 5 -1.94 -4.78 -9.85
N VAL A 6 -1.42 -5.93 -10.31
CA VAL A 6 -0.85 -6.97 -9.43
C VAL A 6 0.34 -6.43 -8.66
N PHE A 7 1.17 -5.59 -9.29
CA PHE A 7 2.29 -4.94 -8.63
C PHE A 7 1.84 -4.01 -7.49
N PHE A 8 0.86 -3.13 -7.75
CA PHE A 8 0.33 -2.22 -6.73
C PHE A 8 -0.41 -2.95 -5.61
N GLU A 9 -1.14 -4.03 -5.93
CA GLU A 9 -1.74 -4.92 -4.94
C GLU A 9 -0.66 -5.48 -4.01
N TRP A 10 0.36 -6.12 -4.57
CA TRP A 10 1.45 -6.70 -3.82
C TRP A 10 2.18 -5.67 -2.95
N GLN A 11 2.47 -4.48 -3.49
CA GLN A 11 3.09 -3.41 -2.70
C GLN A 11 2.20 -2.92 -1.56
N GLY A 12 0.90 -2.77 -1.80
CA GLY A 12 -0.06 -2.36 -0.77
C GLY A 12 -0.08 -3.35 0.38
N GLN A 13 -0.14 -4.64 0.07
CA GLN A 13 -0.10 -5.72 1.06
C GLN A 13 1.23 -5.78 1.81
N TRP A 14 2.36 -5.59 1.12
CA TRP A 14 3.67 -5.55 1.75
C TRP A 14 3.78 -4.41 2.79
N TRP A 15 3.24 -3.23 2.49
CA TRP A 15 3.19 -2.12 3.45
C TRP A 15 2.33 -2.42 4.68
N LEU A 16 1.20 -3.11 4.51
CA LEU A 16 0.38 -3.54 5.65
C LEU A 16 1.13 -4.50 6.58
N GLN A 17 2.01 -5.35 6.03
CA GLN A 17 2.86 -6.24 6.82
C GLN A 17 3.94 -5.49 7.60
N GLN A 18 4.27 -4.24 7.22
CA GLN A 18 5.24 -3.42 7.97
C GLN A 18 4.63 -2.80 9.24
N VAL A 19 3.30 -2.77 9.35
CA VAL A 19 2.61 -2.25 10.54
C VAL A 19 2.95 -3.15 11.74
N ASN A 20 3.45 -2.54 12.81
CA ASN A 20 3.94 -3.23 14.02
C ASN A 20 5.11 -4.19 13.78
N HIS A 21 5.82 -4.09 12.64
CA HIS A 21 6.91 -5.01 12.33
C HIS A 21 8.10 -4.85 13.28
N ASP A 22 8.41 -3.61 13.66
CA ASP A 22 9.55 -3.32 14.54
C ASP A 22 9.08 -3.07 15.98
N SER A 23 9.40 -4.01 16.87
CA SER A 23 9.10 -3.93 18.30
C SER A 23 10.20 -3.23 19.12
N SER A 24 11.30 -2.82 18.50
CA SER A 24 12.44 -2.18 19.19
C SER A 24 12.29 -0.68 19.38
N LEU A 25 11.25 -0.08 18.79
CA LEU A 25 11.02 1.36 18.77
C LEU A 25 10.19 1.85 19.95
N THR A 26 10.35 3.13 20.30
CA THR A 26 9.46 3.80 21.25
C THR A 26 8.04 3.88 20.69
N ASP A 27 7.05 4.05 21.58
CA ASP A 27 5.65 4.06 21.21
C ASP A 27 5.32 5.14 20.17
N GLU A 28 5.91 6.33 20.28
CA GLU A 28 5.70 7.44 19.34
C GLU A 28 6.31 7.15 17.95
N HIS A 29 7.52 6.58 17.90
CA HIS A 29 8.15 6.22 16.63
C HIS A 29 7.37 5.08 15.94
N ARG A 30 6.88 4.12 16.72
CA ARG A 30 6.03 3.04 16.23
C ARG A 30 4.71 3.58 15.68
N GLU A 31 4.06 4.51 16.37
CA GLU A 31 2.84 5.16 15.89
C GLU A 31 3.09 5.89 14.55
N GLY A 32 4.14 6.69 14.47
CA GLY A 32 4.50 7.41 13.24
C GLY A 32 4.77 6.48 12.06
N LEU A 33 5.54 5.41 12.28
CA LEU A 33 5.82 4.41 11.25
C LEU A 33 4.57 3.62 10.83
N ASN A 34 3.71 3.27 11.78
CA ASN A 34 2.45 2.60 11.49
C ASN A 34 1.54 3.50 10.64
N ALA A 35 1.38 4.76 11.02
CA ALA A 35 0.61 5.74 10.26
C ALA A 35 1.17 5.91 8.84
N TYR A 36 2.50 5.98 8.72
CA TYR A 36 3.17 6.07 7.43
C TYR A 36 2.94 4.81 6.57
N ALA A 37 3.15 3.62 7.14
CA ALA A 37 2.95 2.35 6.44
C ALA A 37 1.49 2.18 5.96
N LEU A 38 0.51 2.52 6.80
CA LEU A 38 -0.91 2.51 6.44
C LEU A 38 -1.21 3.50 5.30
N CYS A 39 -0.64 4.70 5.34
CA CYS A 39 -0.77 5.69 4.27
C CYS A 39 -0.19 5.18 2.94
N GLN A 40 1.00 4.56 2.97
CA GLN A 40 1.61 3.98 1.77
C GLN A 40 0.78 2.83 1.21
N ALA A 41 0.27 1.94 2.06
CA ALA A 41 -0.62 0.86 1.66
C ALA A 41 -1.88 1.39 0.95
N GLN A 42 -2.56 2.36 1.58
CA GLN A 42 -3.77 2.99 1.02
C GLN A 42 -3.50 3.63 -0.35
N LEU A 43 -2.38 4.34 -0.50
CA LEU A 43 -2.03 4.99 -1.75
C LEU A 43 -1.84 3.95 -2.88
N ARG A 44 -1.21 2.80 -2.61
CA ARG A 44 -0.95 1.76 -3.61
C ARG A 44 -2.21 1.01 -4.01
N ILE A 45 -3.06 0.69 -3.05
CA ILE A 45 -4.40 0.14 -3.27
C ILE A 45 -5.23 1.09 -4.15
N THR A 46 -5.16 2.41 -3.88
CA THR A 46 -5.84 3.43 -4.69
C THR A 46 -5.28 3.51 -6.11
N MET A 47 -3.95 3.39 -6.29
CA MET A 47 -3.32 3.38 -7.61
C MET A 47 -3.72 2.15 -8.42
N ARG A 48 -3.78 0.96 -7.79
CA ARG A 48 -4.33 -0.26 -8.40
C ARG A 48 -5.75 -0.02 -8.91
N ASP A 49 -6.63 0.57 -8.10
CA ASP A 49 -8.03 0.78 -8.48
C ASP A 49 -8.17 1.79 -9.62
N ARG A 50 -7.36 2.84 -9.63
CA ARG A 50 -7.28 3.76 -10.77
C ARG A 50 -6.80 3.06 -12.04
N CYS A 51 -5.77 2.22 -11.95
CA CYS A 51 -5.29 1.44 -13.10
C CYS A 51 -6.34 0.46 -13.62
N LYS A 52 -7.09 -0.22 -12.74
CA LYS A 52 -8.20 -1.10 -13.10
C LYS A 52 -9.29 -0.34 -13.87
N HIS A 53 -9.67 0.83 -13.38
CA HIS A 53 -10.70 1.66 -14.00
C HIS A 53 -10.26 2.13 -15.40
N LEU A 54 -9.05 2.68 -15.51
CA LEU A 54 -8.49 3.12 -16.80
C LEU A 54 -8.27 1.97 -17.79
N GLY A 55 -7.97 0.76 -17.30
CA GLY A 55 -7.80 -0.42 -18.15
C GLY A 55 -9.12 -0.97 -18.71
N HIS A 56 -10.25 -0.66 -18.08
CA HIS A 56 -11.59 -1.01 -18.56
C HIS A 56 -12.13 -0.04 -19.60
N ASP A 57 -11.67 1.22 -19.59
CA ASP A 57 -12.14 2.30 -20.48
C ASP A 57 -11.36 2.39 -21.81
N ILE A 58 -10.40 1.48 -22.05
CA ILE A 58 -9.66 1.39 -23.31
C ILE A 58 -10.26 0.25 -24.15
N PRO A 59 -10.87 0.53 -25.33
CA PRO A 59 -11.49 -0.48 -26.19
C PRO A 59 -10.51 -1.48 -26.80
#